data_AF-A0A1T1BW01-F1
#
_entry.id   AF-A0A1T1BW01-F1
#
_cell.length_a   1.000
_cell.length_b   1.000
_cell.length_c   1.000
_cell.angle_alpha   90.00
_cell.angle_beta   90.00
_cell.angle_gamma   90.00
#
_symmetry.space_group_name_H-M   'P 1'
#
loop_
_entity.id
_entity.type
_entity.pdbx_description
1 polymer ?
#
loop_
_entity_poly.entity_id
_entity_poly.type
_entity_poly.pdbx_seq_one_letter_code
_entity_poly.pdbx_strand_id
1 'polypeptide(L)'
;MYTELIKIIEGGLNNDHKKVINYSNHLAKKLRDDGDSKLADKILKTIQGAKGMPVFKDQLFDAPVDNDTRLNIADIILPQDIKFDIMVSEGIVEPINNFISLVNSKNEIKSKGLDINLSLLLYGPPGCGKTTLAKHIAKELDIPIVVARFDSLISSLLGNTAKNIRKLFDYAKSKPCILFLDEFDAIAKARDDNQETGELKRVINSLLQNIDEFLETGILIAATNHEQLLDSAIWRRFEKVVNVNKPNSDEIKNLVENYFDKIGSDLATDDKKFEMVKTYMSNLSHSEIIKIINSAYYNSIIKKSVFEYEDIFSEYFKYKNNNRFLPEEMIKFLNESHIPQKQIASYLDISIRQVRNALNVE
;
A
#
# COMPACT_ATOMS: atom_id res chain seq x y z
N MET A 1 -8.40 -45.03 -15.62
CA MET A 1 -7.90 -44.40 -14.40
C MET A 1 -6.48 -43.89 -14.59
N TYR A 2 -5.53 -44.73 -15.01
CA TYR A 2 -4.13 -44.33 -15.22
C TYR A 2 -3.93 -43.26 -16.30
N THR A 3 -4.64 -43.35 -17.42
CA THR A 3 -4.54 -42.38 -18.52
C THR A 3 -5.00 -40.99 -18.09
N GLU A 4 -6.09 -40.91 -17.32
CA GLU A 4 -6.62 -39.64 -16.82
C GLU A 4 -5.69 -39.02 -15.78
N LEU A 5 -5.13 -39.82 -14.87
CA LEU A 5 -4.11 -39.37 -13.91
C LEU A 5 -2.87 -38.79 -14.61
N ILE A 6 -2.33 -39.48 -15.61
CA ILE A 6 -1.18 -38.98 -16.39
C ILE A 6 -1.55 -37.66 -17.08
N LYS A 7 -2.74 -37.55 -17.67
CA LYS A 7 -3.19 -36.32 -18.35
C LYS A 7 -3.45 -35.16 -17.39
N ILE A 8 -3.89 -35.44 -16.16
CA ILE A 8 -4.00 -34.44 -15.08
C ILE A 8 -2.60 -33.95 -14.68
N ILE A 9 -1.63 -34.86 -14.49
CA ILE A 9 -0.25 -34.50 -14.16
C ILE A 9 0.40 -33.69 -15.29
N GLU A 10 0.24 -34.11 -16.54
CA GLU A 10 0.68 -33.33 -17.71
C GLU A 10 0.01 -31.95 -17.77
N GLY A 11 -1.27 -31.84 -17.43
CA GLY A 11 -1.98 -30.57 -17.37
C GLY A 11 -1.41 -29.66 -16.29
N GLY A 12 -1.09 -30.20 -15.11
CA GLY A 12 -0.47 -29.46 -14.01
C GLY A 12 0.93 -28.97 -14.36
N LEU A 13 1.78 -29.84 -14.93
CA LEU A 13 3.15 -29.50 -15.33
C LEU A 13 3.21 -28.42 -16.42
N ASN A 14 2.21 -28.37 -17.30
CA ASN A 14 2.13 -27.38 -18.38
C ASN A 14 1.25 -26.17 -18.04
N ASN A 15 0.82 -26.04 -16.78
CA ASN A 15 -0.07 -24.98 -16.31
C ASN A 15 -1.40 -24.84 -17.10
N ASP A 16 -1.88 -25.94 -17.69
CA ASP A 16 -3.12 -26.00 -18.47
C ASP A 16 -4.29 -26.39 -17.54
N HIS A 17 -4.82 -25.37 -16.86
CA HIS A 17 -5.93 -25.55 -15.92
C HIS A 17 -7.19 -26.15 -16.57
N LYS A 18 -7.45 -25.87 -17.85
CA LYS A 18 -8.59 -26.46 -18.57
C LYS A 18 -8.40 -27.97 -18.75
N LYS A 19 -7.19 -28.39 -19.10
CA LYS A 19 -6.83 -29.81 -19.22
C LYS A 19 -6.94 -30.52 -17.89
N VAL A 20 -6.40 -29.94 -16.81
CA VAL A 20 -6.52 -30.49 -15.44
C VAL A 20 -7.99 -30.68 -15.05
N ILE A 21 -8.83 -29.66 -15.22
CA ILE A 21 -10.25 -29.72 -14.88
C ILE A 21 -10.98 -30.77 -15.72
N ASN A 22 -10.76 -30.79 -17.03
CA ASN A 22 -11.42 -31.74 -17.93
C ASN A 22 -11.08 -33.18 -17.59
N TYR A 23 -9.80 -33.50 -17.40
CA TYR A 23 -9.41 -34.87 -17.07
C TYR A 23 -9.77 -35.26 -15.63
N SER A 24 -9.81 -34.30 -14.69
CA SER A 24 -10.31 -34.56 -13.33
C SER A 24 -11.81 -34.85 -13.31
N ASN A 25 -12.60 -34.16 -14.14
CA ASN A 25 -14.03 -34.47 -14.34
C ASN A 25 -14.24 -35.85 -14.98
N HIS A 26 -13.42 -36.19 -15.99
CA HIS A 26 -13.44 -37.53 -16.59
C HIS A 26 -13.08 -38.63 -15.60
N LEU A 27 -12.08 -38.40 -14.75
CA LEU A 27 -11.68 -39.32 -13.69
C LEU A 27 -12.81 -39.53 -12.66
N ALA A 28 -13.45 -38.46 -12.21
CA ALA A 28 -14.59 -38.53 -11.28
C ALA A 28 -15.79 -39.29 -11.86
N LYS A 29 -16.08 -39.11 -13.17
CA LYS A 29 -17.12 -39.88 -13.85
C LYS A 29 -16.81 -41.37 -13.86
N LYS A 30 -15.58 -41.74 -14.21
CA LYS A 30 -15.12 -43.14 -14.25
C LYS A 30 -15.16 -43.81 -12.88
N LEU A 31 -14.76 -43.09 -11.84
CA LEU A 31 -14.83 -43.54 -10.44
C LEU A 31 -16.26 -43.83 -9.99
N ARG A 32 -17.24 -43.02 -10.41
CA ARG A 32 -18.66 -43.30 -10.15
C ARG A 32 -19.13 -44.55 -10.88
N ASP A 33 -18.74 -44.70 -12.15
CA ASP A 33 -19.10 -45.88 -12.95
C ASP A 33 -18.48 -47.17 -12.36
N ASP A 34 -17.29 -47.06 -11.74
CA ASP A 34 -16.59 -48.15 -11.04
C ASP A 34 -17.08 -48.37 -9.58
N GLY A 35 -18.09 -47.61 -9.12
CA GLY A 35 -18.73 -47.78 -7.81
C GLY A 35 -18.14 -46.97 -6.64
N ASP A 36 -17.10 -46.17 -6.86
CA ASP A 36 -16.45 -45.33 -5.84
C ASP A 36 -16.98 -43.88 -5.86
N SER A 37 -18.27 -43.75 -5.55
CA SER A 37 -18.98 -42.48 -5.54
C SER A 37 -18.42 -41.47 -4.52
N LYS A 38 -17.85 -41.95 -3.40
CA LYS A 38 -17.28 -41.08 -2.36
C LYS A 38 -16.04 -40.34 -2.86
N LEU A 39 -15.13 -41.02 -3.55
CA LEU A 39 -13.93 -40.39 -4.09
C LEU A 39 -14.28 -39.42 -5.22
N ALA A 40 -15.20 -39.82 -6.11
CA ALA A 40 -15.69 -38.98 -7.20
C ALA A 40 -16.32 -37.67 -6.71
N ASP A 41 -17.16 -37.73 -5.67
CA ASP A 41 -17.79 -36.54 -5.09
C ASP A 41 -16.77 -35.62 -4.43
N LYS A 42 -15.72 -36.18 -3.82
CA LYS A 42 -14.62 -35.39 -3.24
C LYS A 42 -13.81 -34.67 -4.31
N ILE A 43 -13.53 -35.33 -5.44
CA ILE A 43 -12.84 -34.72 -6.60
C ILE A 43 -13.68 -33.57 -7.16
N LEU A 44 -14.97 -33.79 -7.40
CA LEU A 44 -15.88 -32.76 -7.93
C LEU A 44 -16.02 -31.57 -6.99
N LYS A 45 -16.15 -31.80 -5.67
CA LYS A 45 -16.15 -30.73 -4.66
C LYS A 45 -14.85 -29.92 -4.67
N THR A 46 -13.70 -30.59 -4.82
CA THR A 46 -12.39 -29.93 -4.87
C THR A 46 -12.26 -29.05 -6.12
N ILE A 47 -12.71 -29.53 -7.29
CA ILE A 47 -12.73 -28.75 -8.54
C ILE A 47 -13.66 -27.54 -8.42
N GLN A 48 -14.84 -27.72 -7.80
CA GLN A 48 -15.80 -26.64 -7.61
C GLN A 48 -15.33 -25.60 -6.59
N GLY A 49 -14.66 -26.02 -5.51
CA GLY A 49 -14.03 -25.12 -4.54
C GLY A 49 -12.82 -24.37 -5.09
N ALA A 50 -12.16 -24.90 -6.12
CA ALA A 50 -11.07 -24.24 -6.83
C ALA A 50 -11.53 -23.26 -7.93
N LYS A 51 -12.85 -23.15 -8.19
CA LYS A 51 -13.40 -22.12 -9.09
C LYS A 51 -13.37 -20.76 -8.39
N GLY A 52 -12.19 -20.15 -8.29
CA GLY A 52 -12.06 -18.80 -7.76
C GLY A 52 -10.65 -18.35 -7.42
N MET A 53 -9.67 -19.25 -7.28
CA MET A 53 -8.33 -18.85 -6.85
C MET A 53 -7.26 -19.62 -7.64
N PRO A 54 -6.29 -18.93 -8.28
CA PRO A 54 -5.04 -19.56 -8.67
C PRO A 54 -4.40 -20.14 -7.40
N VAL A 55 -4.02 -21.40 -7.41
CA VAL A 55 -3.24 -21.99 -6.33
C VAL A 55 -1.82 -21.39 -6.42
N PHE A 56 -1.58 -20.31 -5.68
CA PHE A 56 -0.32 -19.55 -5.67
C PHE A 56 0.89 -20.29 -5.06
N LYS A 57 0.71 -21.52 -4.57
CA LYS A 57 1.69 -22.15 -3.66
C LYS A 57 2.97 -22.70 -4.31
N ASP A 58 2.98 -22.97 -5.61
CA ASP A 58 4.13 -23.66 -6.26
C ASP A 58 4.81 -22.89 -7.40
N GLN A 59 4.35 -21.69 -7.76
CA GLN A 59 5.18 -20.82 -8.60
C GLN A 59 6.17 -20.11 -7.70
N LEU A 60 7.43 -20.54 -7.72
CA LEU A 60 8.53 -19.71 -7.24
C LEU A 60 8.40 -18.32 -7.90
N PHE A 61 8.01 -17.34 -7.10
CA PHE A 61 8.03 -15.94 -7.47
C PHE A 61 9.48 -15.46 -7.36
N ASP A 62 10.34 -15.98 -8.24
CA ASP A 62 11.67 -15.44 -8.38
C ASP A 62 11.53 -14.05 -8.98
N ALA A 63 11.96 -13.05 -8.21
CA ALA A 63 11.97 -11.67 -8.66
C ALA A 63 12.79 -11.55 -9.95
N PRO A 64 12.31 -10.82 -10.97
CA PRO A 64 13.14 -10.53 -12.12
C PRO A 64 14.38 -9.76 -11.64
N VAL A 65 15.53 -10.11 -12.19
CA VAL A 65 16.81 -9.44 -11.88
C VAL A 65 17.32 -8.64 -13.07
N ASP A 66 18.08 -7.60 -12.82
CA ASP A 66 18.88 -6.93 -13.83
C ASP A 66 19.99 -7.89 -14.31
N ASN A 67 20.23 -7.91 -15.62
CA ASN A 67 21.15 -8.90 -16.20
C ASN A 67 22.62 -8.62 -15.86
N ASP A 68 22.97 -7.35 -15.63
CA ASP A 68 24.36 -6.92 -15.43
C ASP A 68 24.74 -6.95 -13.94
N THR A 69 23.89 -6.38 -13.09
CA THR A 69 24.10 -6.22 -11.65
C THR A 69 23.56 -7.40 -10.83
N ARG A 70 22.68 -8.23 -11.40
CA ARG A 70 21.94 -9.31 -10.72
C ARG A 70 21.04 -8.84 -9.57
N LEU A 71 20.80 -7.53 -9.45
CA LEU A 71 19.88 -6.96 -8.46
C LEU A 71 18.43 -7.19 -8.88
N ASN A 72 17.54 -7.38 -7.91
CA ASN A 72 16.10 -7.49 -8.16
C ASN A 72 15.57 -6.17 -8.73
N ILE A 73 14.87 -6.23 -9.86
CA ILE A 73 14.16 -5.07 -10.44
C ILE A 73 12.73 -4.91 -9.91
N ALA A 74 12.25 -5.89 -9.15
CA ALA A 74 10.99 -5.82 -8.43
C ALA A 74 11.03 -6.64 -7.14
N ASP A 75 10.24 -6.21 -6.16
CA ASP A 75 9.92 -6.99 -4.98
C ASP A 75 8.55 -7.64 -5.16
N ILE A 76 8.37 -8.85 -4.63
CA ILE A 76 7.12 -9.58 -4.75
C ILE A 76 6.56 -9.80 -3.37
N ILE A 77 5.32 -9.34 -3.16
CA ILE A 77 4.63 -9.45 -1.89
C ILE A 77 3.37 -10.27 -2.13
N LEU A 78 3.24 -11.36 -1.38
CA LEU A 78 2.06 -12.23 -1.46
C LEU A 78 0.96 -11.67 -0.53
N PRO A 79 -0.34 -11.88 -0.86
CA PRO A 79 -1.45 -11.34 -0.06
C PRO A 79 -1.37 -11.72 1.42
N GLN A 80 -0.97 -12.95 1.74
CA GLN A 80 -0.83 -13.43 3.12
C GLN A 80 0.27 -12.74 3.93
N ASP A 81 1.24 -12.12 3.26
CA ASP A 81 2.35 -11.41 3.92
C ASP A 81 1.97 -9.97 4.27
N ILE A 82 0.79 -9.51 3.83
CA ILE A 82 0.26 -8.16 4.07
C ILE A 82 -0.44 -8.12 5.44
N LYS A 83 0.35 -7.85 6.48
CA LYS A 83 -0.05 -7.97 7.91
C LYS A 83 -0.68 -6.73 8.54
N PHE A 84 -1.01 -5.71 7.77
CA PHE A 84 -1.65 -4.50 8.29
C PHE A 84 -3.12 -4.45 7.86
N ASP A 85 -3.94 -3.90 8.74
CA ASP A 85 -5.27 -3.42 8.41
C ASP A 85 -5.16 -1.93 8.16
N ILE A 86 -5.59 -1.50 6.97
CA ILE A 86 -5.66 -0.09 6.62
C ILE A 86 -7.08 0.37 6.86
N MET A 87 -7.20 1.49 7.56
CA MET A 87 -8.40 2.29 7.45
C MET A 87 -8.28 3.14 6.21
N VAL A 88 -9.06 2.78 5.20
CA VAL A 88 -9.25 3.62 4.02
C VAL A 88 -10.24 4.72 4.43
N SER A 89 -9.92 5.97 4.12
CA SER A 89 -10.82 7.08 4.41
C SER A 89 -12.14 6.95 3.66
N GLU A 90 -13.25 7.42 4.24
CA GLU A 90 -14.57 7.36 3.59
C GLU A 90 -14.55 7.96 2.17
N GLY A 91 -13.80 9.04 1.96
CA GLY A 91 -13.66 9.67 0.64
C GLY A 91 -12.88 8.86 -0.39
N ILE A 92 -12.08 7.87 0.04
CA ILE A 92 -11.27 7.01 -0.82
C ILE A 92 -11.85 5.58 -0.90
N VAL A 93 -12.61 5.15 0.11
CA VAL A 93 -13.25 3.82 0.18
C VAL A 93 -14.07 3.54 -1.06
N GLU A 94 -14.94 4.47 -1.47
CA GLU A 94 -15.80 4.26 -2.64
C GLU A 94 -14.98 4.12 -3.95
N PRO A 95 -14.08 5.05 -4.31
CA PRO A 95 -13.22 4.89 -5.48
C PRO A 95 -12.43 3.56 -5.50
N ILE A 96 -11.93 3.13 -4.35
CA ILE A 96 -11.16 1.89 -4.24
C ILE A 96 -12.04 0.65 -4.35
N ASN A 97 -13.19 0.62 -3.67
CA ASN A 97 -14.16 -0.46 -3.80
C ASN A 97 -14.71 -0.59 -5.22
N ASN A 98 -14.90 0.54 -5.91
CA ASN A 98 -15.27 0.57 -7.31
C ASN A 98 -14.16 -0.05 -8.19
N PHE A 99 -12.89 0.25 -7.93
CA PHE A 99 -11.77 -0.37 -8.64
C PHE A 99 -11.67 -1.88 -8.36
N ILE A 100 -11.79 -2.31 -7.11
CA ILE A 100 -11.81 -3.74 -6.73
C ILE A 100 -12.96 -4.47 -7.44
N SER A 101 -14.16 -3.88 -7.43
CA SER A 101 -15.34 -4.43 -8.11
C SER A 101 -15.15 -4.52 -9.62
N LEU A 102 -14.49 -3.52 -10.23
CA LEU A 102 -14.14 -3.52 -11.65
C LEU A 102 -13.17 -4.66 -11.99
N VAL A 103 -12.15 -4.89 -11.15
CA VAL A 103 -11.21 -6.02 -11.32
C VAL A 103 -11.96 -7.35 -11.24
N ASN A 104 -12.80 -7.55 -10.22
CA ASN A 104 -13.57 -8.79 -10.04
C ASN A 104 -14.55 -9.07 -11.19
N SER A 105 -15.08 -8.00 -11.80
CA SER A 105 -16.06 -8.09 -12.89
C SER A 105 -15.43 -8.14 -14.28
N LYS A 106 -14.08 -8.11 -14.39
CA LYS A 106 -13.33 -8.05 -15.66
C LYS A 106 -13.81 -9.08 -16.69
N ASN A 107 -13.93 -10.34 -16.27
CA ASN A 107 -14.29 -11.44 -17.17
C ASN A 107 -15.73 -11.31 -17.70
N GLU A 108 -16.66 -10.83 -16.86
CA GLU A 108 -18.04 -10.62 -17.28
C GLU A 108 -18.14 -9.46 -18.28
N ILE A 109 -17.44 -8.35 -18.01
CA ILE A 109 -17.41 -7.18 -18.92
C ILE A 109 -16.82 -7.59 -20.28
N LYS A 110 -15.71 -8.34 -20.27
CA LYS A 110 -15.09 -8.86 -21.49
C LYS A 110 -16.00 -9.81 -22.26
N SER A 111 -16.82 -10.62 -21.57
CA SER A 111 -17.80 -11.51 -22.22
C SER A 111 -18.91 -10.75 -22.98
N LYS A 112 -19.15 -9.49 -22.62
CA LYS A 112 -20.08 -8.58 -23.31
C LYS A 112 -19.41 -7.81 -24.46
N GLY A 113 -18.15 -8.14 -24.79
CA GLY A 113 -17.40 -7.51 -25.87
C GLY A 113 -16.84 -6.12 -25.55
N LEU A 114 -16.80 -5.76 -24.26
CA LEU A 114 -16.23 -4.50 -23.79
C LEU A 114 -14.83 -4.75 -23.23
N ASP A 115 -13.85 -4.02 -23.73
CA ASP A 115 -12.52 -4.00 -23.14
C ASP A 115 -12.46 -2.97 -22.00
N ILE A 116 -11.71 -3.31 -20.96
CA ILE A 116 -11.48 -2.43 -19.81
C ILE A 116 -9.99 -2.35 -19.49
N ASN A 117 -9.54 -1.15 -19.17
CA ASN A 117 -8.19 -0.91 -18.67
C ASN A 117 -8.23 -0.92 -17.15
N LEU A 118 -7.51 -1.85 -16.53
CA LEU A 118 -7.43 -1.95 -15.07
C LEU A 118 -6.22 -1.15 -14.55
N SER A 119 -6.31 0.17 -14.66
CA SER A 119 -5.28 1.10 -14.22
C SER A 119 -5.77 2.06 -13.14
N LEU A 120 -5.01 2.15 -12.05
CA LEU A 120 -5.26 3.05 -10.92
C LEU A 120 -4.02 3.93 -10.65
N LEU A 121 -4.18 5.24 -10.66
CA LEU A 121 -3.17 6.21 -10.21
C LEU A 121 -3.55 6.77 -8.84
N LEU A 122 -2.67 6.56 -7.87
CA LEU A 122 -2.74 7.16 -6.54
C LEU A 122 -1.80 8.37 -6.52
N TYR A 123 -2.30 9.55 -6.17
CA TYR A 123 -1.46 10.76 -6.06
C TYR A 123 -1.77 11.54 -4.79
N GLY A 124 -0.90 12.47 -4.41
CA GLY A 124 -1.08 13.32 -3.24
C GLY A 124 0.16 13.37 -2.35
N PRO A 125 0.09 14.04 -1.18
CA PRO A 125 1.26 14.29 -0.34
C PRO A 125 1.95 13.01 0.16
N PRO A 126 3.28 13.08 0.44
CA PRO A 126 4.02 11.96 1.00
C PRO A 126 3.47 11.55 2.37
N GLY A 127 3.68 10.28 2.73
CA GLY A 127 3.31 9.76 4.04
C GLY A 127 1.80 9.55 4.27
N CYS A 128 0.94 9.72 3.26
CA CYS A 128 -0.50 9.55 3.37
C CYS A 128 -1.03 8.14 3.03
N GLY A 129 -0.14 7.14 2.90
CA GLY A 129 -0.54 5.74 2.81
C GLY A 129 -0.81 5.19 1.40
N LYS A 130 -0.34 5.84 0.32
CA LYS A 130 -0.50 5.36 -1.06
C LYS A 130 0.05 3.94 -1.27
N THR A 131 1.30 3.69 -0.87
CA THR A 131 1.94 2.36 -0.93
C THR A 131 1.17 1.33 -0.11
N THR A 132 0.71 1.72 1.07
CA THR A 132 -0.09 0.88 1.97
C THR A 132 -1.42 0.53 1.29
N LEU A 133 -2.10 1.52 0.68
CA LEU A 133 -3.36 1.35 -0.03
C LEU A 133 -3.25 0.40 -1.25
N ALA A 134 -2.17 0.51 -2.03
CA ALA A 134 -1.93 -0.43 -3.13
C ALA A 134 -1.81 -1.89 -2.64
N LYS A 135 -1.11 -2.09 -1.51
CA LYS A 135 -1.01 -3.40 -0.86
C LYS A 135 -2.34 -3.86 -0.26
N HIS A 136 -3.17 -2.96 0.26
CA HIS A 136 -4.53 -3.30 0.69
C HIS A 136 -5.37 -3.85 -0.45
N ILE A 137 -5.35 -3.19 -1.60
CA ILE A 137 -6.07 -3.64 -2.80
C ILE A 137 -5.62 -5.04 -3.21
N ALA A 138 -4.30 -5.31 -3.15
CA ALA A 138 -3.75 -6.64 -3.40
C ALA A 138 -4.24 -7.71 -2.41
N LYS A 139 -4.32 -7.35 -1.12
CA LYS A 139 -4.87 -8.23 -0.06
C LYS A 139 -6.35 -8.51 -0.28
N GLU A 140 -7.17 -7.50 -0.57
CA GLU A 140 -8.61 -7.64 -0.80
C GLU A 140 -8.93 -8.45 -2.07
N LEU A 141 -8.10 -8.33 -3.10
CA LEU A 141 -8.25 -9.11 -4.33
C LEU A 141 -7.66 -10.53 -4.22
N ASP A 142 -6.90 -10.83 -3.15
CA ASP A 142 -6.09 -12.05 -3.02
C ASP A 142 -5.16 -12.29 -4.24
N ILE A 143 -4.50 -11.22 -4.69
CA ILE A 143 -3.57 -11.24 -5.84
C ILE A 143 -2.20 -10.71 -5.40
N PRO A 144 -1.09 -11.41 -5.72
CA PRO A 144 0.27 -10.91 -5.47
C PRO A 144 0.51 -9.53 -6.08
N ILE A 145 1.30 -8.71 -5.37
CA ILE A 145 1.73 -7.40 -5.84
C ILE A 145 3.22 -7.43 -6.18
N VAL A 146 3.55 -7.04 -7.40
CA VAL A 146 4.91 -6.89 -7.91
C VAL A 146 5.27 -5.41 -7.84
N VAL A 147 6.12 -5.04 -6.90
CA VAL A 147 6.52 -3.66 -6.65
C VAL A 147 7.78 -3.34 -7.45
N ALA A 148 7.68 -2.44 -8.41
CA ALA A 148 8.79 -2.00 -9.24
C ALA A 148 9.83 -1.24 -8.40
N ARG A 149 11.10 -1.54 -8.63
CA ARG A 149 12.23 -0.89 -7.96
C ARG A 149 12.90 0.12 -8.87
N PHE A 150 12.44 1.37 -8.85
CA PHE A 150 12.96 2.41 -9.76
C PHE A 150 14.44 2.72 -9.59
N ASP A 151 14.97 2.58 -8.37
CA ASP A 151 16.41 2.62 -8.07
C ASP A 151 17.23 1.59 -8.86
N SER A 152 16.63 0.42 -9.11
CA SER A 152 17.27 -0.69 -9.84
C SER A 152 16.92 -0.68 -11.33
N LEU A 153 15.77 -0.11 -11.70
CA LEU A 153 15.34 0.04 -13.10
C LEU A 153 16.13 1.14 -13.81
N ILE A 154 16.32 2.29 -13.17
CA ILE A 154 16.95 3.47 -13.76
C ILE A 154 18.45 3.43 -13.44
N SER A 155 19.23 2.90 -14.37
CA SER A 155 20.70 2.90 -14.28
C SER A 155 21.30 4.08 -15.04
N SER A 156 22.59 4.37 -14.79
CA SER A 156 23.38 5.32 -15.60
C SER A 156 23.48 4.91 -17.08
N LEU A 157 23.19 3.66 -17.41
CA LEU A 157 23.13 3.14 -18.78
C LEU A 157 21.67 3.07 -19.23
N LEU A 158 21.15 4.16 -19.82
CA LEU A 158 19.74 4.28 -20.23
C LEU A 158 19.25 3.18 -21.19
N GLY A 159 20.14 2.58 -21.98
CA GLY A 159 19.81 1.42 -22.84
C GLY A 159 19.45 0.15 -22.05
N ASN A 160 20.04 -0.04 -20.87
CA ASN A 160 19.69 -1.13 -19.96
C ASN A 160 18.38 -0.84 -19.22
N THR A 161 18.11 0.43 -18.90
CA THR A 161 16.85 0.86 -18.28
C THR A 161 15.63 0.42 -19.11
N ALA A 162 15.63 0.66 -20.42
CA ALA A 162 14.51 0.24 -21.29
C ALA A 162 14.33 -1.30 -21.34
N LYS A 163 15.44 -2.06 -21.32
CA LYS A 163 15.39 -3.53 -21.26
C LYS A 163 14.81 -4.03 -19.93
N ASN A 164 15.21 -3.42 -18.83
CA ASN A 164 14.72 -3.78 -17.49
C ASN A 164 13.24 -3.45 -17.33
N ILE A 165 12.80 -2.30 -17.84
CA ILE A 165 11.37 -1.97 -17.90
C ILE A 165 10.62 -3.06 -18.67
N ARG A 166 11.04 -3.40 -19.90
CA ARG A 166 10.39 -4.48 -20.65
C ARG A 166 10.37 -5.79 -19.88
N LYS A 167 11.50 -6.19 -19.27
CA LYS A 167 11.61 -7.43 -18.47
C LYS A 167 10.65 -7.44 -17.29
N LEU A 168 10.48 -6.32 -16.61
CA LEU A 168 9.52 -6.16 -15.51
C LEU A 168 8.08 -6.38 -16.00
N PHE A 169 7.70 -5.73 -17.11
CA PHE A 169 6.36 -5.85 -17.66
C PHE A 169 6.10 -7.25 -18.21
N ASP A 170 7.06 -7.87 -18.90
CA ASP A 170 6.96 -9.25 -19.38
C ASP A 170 6.81 -10.24 -18.20
N TYR A 171 7.56 -10.02 -17.12
CA TYR A 171 7.39 -10.78 -15.88
C TYR A 171 5.97 -10.63 -15.32
N ALA A 172 5.48 -9.39 -15.20
CA ALA A 172 4.14 -9.12 -14.69
C ALA A 172 3.02 -9.66 -15.61
N LYS A 173 3.22 -9.72 -16.93
CA LYS A 173 2.29 -10.36 -17.88
C LYS A 173 2.26 -11.88 -17.72
N SER A 174 3.38 -12.49 -17.35
CA SER A 174 3.53 -13.94 -17.27
C SER A 174 2.77 -14.59 -16.10
N LYS A 175 2.35 -13.79 -15.10
CA LYS A 175 1.70 -14.26 -13.87
C LYS A 175 0.50 -13.37 -13.51
N PRO A 176 -0.56 -13.92 -12.88
CA PRO A 176 -1.64 -13.09 -12.34
C PRO A 176 -1.12 -12.29 -11.15
N CYS A 177 -0.83 -11.00 -11.36
CA CYS A 177 -0.38 -10.09 -10.31
C CYS A 177 -0.85 -8.65 -10.57
N ILE A 178 -0.79 -7.84 -9.53
CA ILE A 178 -0.84 -6.38 -9.64
C ILE A 178 0.57 -5.87 -9.84
N LEU A 179 0.84 -5.16 -10.94
CA LEU A 179 2.08 -4.41 -11.09
C LEU A 179 1.91 -3.07 -10.38
N PHE A 180 2.78 -2.80 -9.41
CA PHE A 180 2.78 -1.55 -8.65
C PHE A 180 4.01 -0.71 -8.95
N LEU A 181 3.77 0.48 -9.49
CA LEU A 181 4.79 1.47 -9.78
C LEU A 181 4.77 2.54 -8.68
N ASP A 182 5.52 2.31 -7.59
CA ASP A 182 5.66 3.30 -6.52
C ASP A 182 6.64 4.41 -6.93
N GLU A 183 6.55 5.58 -6.31
CA GLU A 183 7.42 6.73 -6.63
C GLU A 183 7.50 7.03 -8.14
N PHE A 184 6.36 6.99 -8.83
CA PHE A 184 6.28 7.14 -10.27
C PHE A 184 6.84 8.50 -10.76
N ASP A 185 6.91 9.50 -9.88
CA ASP A 185 7.58 10.78 -10.13
C ASP A 185 9.10 10.69 -10.28
N ALA A 186 9.76 9.60 -9.84
CA ALA A 186 11.19 9.39 -10.03
C ALA A 186 11.59 9.40 -11.51
N ILE A 187 10.73 8.86 -12.39
CA ILE A 187 10.93 8.86 -13.84
C ILE A 187 10.87 10.29 -14.41
N ALA A 188 10.00 11.13 -13.85
CA ALA A 188 9.85 12.51 -14.26
C ALA A 188 11.00 13.39 -13.78
N LYS A 189 11.50 13.19 -12.55
CA LYS A 189 12.69 13.91 -12.04
C LYS A 189 13.93 13.66 -12.89
N ALA A 190 14.13 12.41 -13.34
CA ALA A 190 15.22 12.09 -14.26
C ALA A 190 15.19 12.94 -15.54
N ARG A 191 14.02 13.44 -15.96
CA ARG A 191 13.81 14.24 -17.18
C ARG A 191 14.31 15.68 -17.07
N ASP A 192 14.31 16.25 -15.87
CA ASP A 192 14.74 17.63 -15.62
C ASP A 192 16.26 17.76 -15.42
N ASP A 193 16.97 16.65 -15.19
CA ASP A 193 18.43 16.65 -15.11
C ASP A 193 19.05 16.87 -16.51
N ASN A 194 19.49 18.10 -16.73
CA ASN A 194 19.75 18.79 -18.01
C ASN A 194 20.89 18.26 -18.91
N GLN A 195 21.32 17.00 -18.80
CA GLN A 195 22.46 16.49 -19.59
C GLN A 195 22.13 15.38 -20.62
N GLU A 196 20.97 14.71 -20.56
CA GLU A 196 20.64 13.57 -21.46
C GLU A 196 19.18 13.56 -21.98
N THR A 197 18.72 14.68 -22.56
CA THR A 197 17.30 14.87 -22.91
C THR A 197 16.73 13.92 -23.99
N GLY A 198 17.56 13.26 -24.80
CA GLY A 198 17.12 12.41 -25.90
C GLY A 198 16.85 10.96 -25.49
N GLU A 199 17.80 10.33 -24.81
CA GLU A 199 17.73 8.92 -24.42
C GLU A 199 16.69 8.69 -23.32
N LEU A 200 16.56 9.62 -22.36
CA LEU A 200 15.55 9.48 -21.33
C LEU A 200 14.11 9.61 -21.88
N LYS A 201 13.88 10.49 -22.87
CA LYS A 201 12.59 10.53 -23.56
C LYS A 201 12.25 9.19 -24.22
N ARG A 202 13.25 8.46 -24.75
CA ARG A 202 13.04 7.11 -25.29
C ARG A 202 12.69 6.11 -24.19
N VAL A 203 13.31 6.20 -23.02
CA VAL A 203 12.97 5.37 -21.86
C VAL A 203 11.52 5.62 -21.42
N ILE A 204 11.09 6.88 -21.31
CA ILE A 204 9.70 7.23 -20.95
C ILE A 204 8.71 6.73 -22.00
N ASN A 205 9.01 6.92 -23.29
CA ASN A 205 8.16 6.41 -24.36
C ASN A 205 8.09 4.87 -24.32
N SER A 206 9.21 4.20 -24.04
CA SER A 206 9.23 2.75 -23.88
C SER A 206 8.39 2.32 -22.67
N LEU A 207 8.46 3.02 -21.54
CA LEU A 207 7.61 2.77 -20.38
C LEU A 207 6.12 2.90 -20.73
N LEU A 208 5.73 3.99 -21.38
CA LEU A 208 4.34 4.21 -21.80
C LEU A 208 3.86 3.11 -22.75
N GLN A 209 4.70 2.69 -23.70
CA GLN A 209 4.37 1.59 -24.60
C GLN A 209 4.18 0.26 -23.86
N ASN A 210 5.03 -0.03 -22.87
CA ASN A 210 4.88 -1.24 -22.04
C ASN A 210 3.62 -1.18 -21.16
N ILE A 211 3.25 0.02 -20.66
CA ILE A 211 1.98 0.24 -19.95
C ILE A 211 0.81 -0.08 -20.88
N ASP A 212 0.77 0.52 -22.07
CA ASP A 212 -0.33 0.33 -23.03
C ASP A 212 -0.52 -1.17 -23.35
N GLU A 213 0.57 -1.91 -23.61
CA GLU A 213 0.52 -3.35 -23.88
C GLU A 213 0.15 -4.19 -22.63
N PHE A 214 0.55 -3.76 -21.44
CA PHE A 214 0.22 -4.45 -20.20
C PHE A 214 -1.26 -4.32 -19.82
N LEU A 215 -1.88 -3.17 -20.08
CA LEU A 215 -3.27 -2.90 -19.71
C LEU A 215 -4.28 -3.81 -20.41
N GLU A 216 -3.91 -4.42 -21.54
CA GLU A 216 -4.75 -5.42 -22.23
C GLU A 216 -5.05 -6.65 -21.35
N THR A 217 -4.15 -6.99 -20.42
CA THR A 217 -4.20 -8.26 -19.67
C THR A 217 -3.99 -8.10 -18.17
N GLY A 218 -3.19 -7.14 -17.74
CA GLY A 218 -2.77 -6.95 -16.36
C GLY A 218 -3.67 -6.04 -15.53
N ILE A 219 -3.20 -5.80 -14.30
CA ILE A 219 -3.74 -4.81 -13.36
C ILE A 219 -2.57 -3.92 -12.97
N LEU A 220 -2.68 -2.62 -13.23
CA LEU A 220 -1.64 -1.63 -12.97
C LEU A 220 -2.08 -0.67 -11.87
N ILE A 221 -1.26 -0.52 -10.84
CA ILE A 221 -1.40 0.55 -9.86
C ILE A 221 -0.11 1.39 -9.91
N ALA A 222 -0.22 2.71 -9.90
CA ALA A 222 0.90 3.61 -9.77
C ALA A 222 0.68 4.58 -8.61
N ALA A 223 1.74 4.99 -7.92
CA ALA A 223 1.69 5.99 -6.88
C ALA A 223 2.69 7.12 -7.13
N THR A 224 2.30 8.37 -6.90
CA THR A 224 3.19 9.54 -7.00
C THR A 224 3.01 10.47 -5.80
N ASN A 225 4.12 11.06 -5.35
CA ASN A 225 4.11 12.12 -4.34
C ASN A 225 4.12 13.54 -4.97
N HIS A 226 4.36 13.62 -6.27
CA HIS A 226 4.56 14.88 -6.99
C HIS A 226 3.81 14.82 -8.33
N GLU A 227 2.49 14.95 -8.26
CA GLU A 227 1.61 14.89 -9.43
C GLU A 227 1.94 15.93 -10.51
N GLN A 228 2.47 17.09 -10.10
CA GLN A 228 2.89 18.17 -10.98
C GLN A 228 4.05 17.79 -11.91
N LEU A 229 4.81 16.74 -11.58
CA LEU A 229 5.90 16.24 -12.43
C LEU A 229 5.39 15.30 -13.53
N LEU A 230 4.16 14.80 -13.43
CA LEU A 230 3.60 13.88 -14.41
C LEU A 230 3.00 14.63 -15.60
N ASP A 231 3.49 14.33 -16.81
CA ASP A 231 2.94 14.86 -18.06
C ASP A 231 1.53 14.31 -18.33
N SER A 232 0.70 15.10 -18.99
CA SER A 232 -0.65 14.78 -19.48
C SER A 232 -0.76 13.41 -20.17
N ALA A 233 0.30 12.95 -20.83
CA ALA A 233 0.35 11.64 -21.46
C ALA A 233 0.13 10.52 -20.44
N ILE A 234 0.74 10.58 -19.27
CA ILE A 234 0.63 9.57 -18.22
C ILE A 234 -0.81 9.49 -17.72
N TRP A 235 -1.41 10.64 -17.38
CA TRP A 235 -2.77 10.71 -16.85
C TRP A 235 -3.80 10.00 -17.73
N ARG A 236 -3.67 10.09 -19.05
CA ARG A 236 -4.59 9.46 -20.02
C ARG A 236 -4.56 7.92 -20.02
N ARG A 237 -3.55 7.29 -19.42
CA ARG A 237 -3.43 5.81 -19.34
C ARG A 237 -4.08 5.22 -18.09
N PHE A 238 -4.42 6.08 -17.12
CA PHE A 238 -5.04 5.66 -15.87
C PHE A 238 -6.54 5.90 -15.92
N GLU A 239 -7.30 4.81 -15.95
CA GLU A 239 -8.77 4.83 -15.97
C GLU A 239 -9.33 5.39 -14.67
N LYS A 240 -8.73 5.00 -13.54
CA LYS A 240 -9.05 5.54 -12.22
C LYS A 240 -7.89 6.36 -11.69
N VAL A 241 -8.22 7.53 -11.18
CA VAL A 241 -7.28 8.44 -10.55
C VAL A 241 -7.86 8.84 -9.20
N VAL A 242 -7.09 8.61 -8.13
CA VAL A 242 -7.52 8.83 -6.76
C VAL A 242 -6.52 9.72 -6.05
N ASN A 243 -7.02 10.82 -5.50
CA ASN A 243 -6.24 11.70 -4.65
C ASN A 243 -6.24 11.19 -3.21
N VAL A 244 -5.06 10.87 -2.68
CA VAL A 244 -4.82 10.43 -1.31
C VAL A 244 -4.30 11.63 -0.51
N ASN A 245 -5.25 12.40 0.01
CA ASN A 245 -4.98 13.61 0.78
C ASN A 245 -4.49 13.32 2.21
N LYS A 246 -4.10 14.38 2.91
CA LYS A 246 -3.91 14.33 4.36
C LYS A 246 -5.23 13.94 5.06
N PRO A 247 -5.15 13.25 6.20
CA PRO A 247 -6.35 12.78 6.87
C PRO A 247 -7.22 13.91 7.37
N ASN A 248 -8.53 13.72 7.23
CA ASN A 248 -9.53 14.62 7.80
C ASN A 248 -9.69 14.38 9.32
N SER A 249 -10.53 15.18 9.99
CA SER A 249 -10.75 15.08 11.44
C SER A 249 -11.22 13.70 11.91
N ASP A 250 -12.12 13.07 11.17
CA ASP A 250 -12.67 11.75 11.49
C ASP A 250 -11.66 10.64 11.23
N GLU A 251 -10.84 10.78 10.18
CA GLU A 251 -9.73 9.87 9.89
C GLU A 251 -8.65 9.95 10.98
N ILE A 252 -8.32 11.17 11.44
CA ILE A 252 -7.40 11.35 12.56
C ILE A 252 -7.96 10.71 13.82
N LYS A 253 -9.25 10.91 14.11
CA LYS A 253 -9.92 10.28 15.24
C LYS A 253 -9.72 8.76 15.21
N ASN A 254 -10.15 8.13 14.12
CA ASN A 254 -10.06 6.68 13.97
C ASN A 254 -8.60 6.19 14.04
N LEU A 255 -7.67 6.91 13.42
CA LEU A 255 -6.24 6.57 13.45
C LEU A 255 -5.68 6.56 14.88
N VAL A 256 -6.02 7.59 15.67
CA VAL A 256 -5.54 7.74 17.04
C VAL A 256 -6.22 6.74 17.98
N GLU A 257 -7.53 6.54 17.87
CA GLU A 257 -8.29 5.57 18.68
C GLU A 257 -7.76 4.15 18.49
N ASN A 258 -7.60 3.68 17.25
CA ASN A 258 -7.05 2.35 16.99
C ASN A 258 -5.62 2.20 17.53
N TYR A 259 -4.83 3.27 17.46
CA TYR A 259 -3.49 3.25 18.02
C TYR A 259 -3.54 3.08 19.53
N PHE A 260 -4.43 3.80 20.22
CA PHE A 260 -4.65 3.68 21.67
C PHE A 260 -5.14 2.29 22.06
N ASP A 261 -6.08 1.72 21.31
CA ASP A 261 -6.55 0.34 21.51
C ASP A 261 -5.40 -0.68 21.38
N LYS A 262 -4.55 -0.51 20.36
CA LYS A 262 -3.40 -1.39 20.11
C LYS A 262 -2.39 -1.38 21.26
N ILE A 263 -2.21 -0.24 21.92
CA ILE A 263 -1.29 -0.11 23.08
C ILE A 263 -1.99 -0.33 24.43
N GLY A 264 -3.31 -0.58 24.43
CA GLY A 264 -4.11 -0.77 25.65
C GLY A 264 -4.25 0.48 26.51
N SER A 265 -4.45 1.64 25.88
CA SER A 265 -4.52 2.95 26.54
C SER A 265 -5.94 3.51 26.52
N ASP A 266 -6.47 3.92 27.69
CA ASP A 266 -7.84 4.46 27.84
C ASP A 266 -7.95 5.97 27.51
N LEU A 267 -6.91 6.55 26.91
CA LEU A 267 -6.84 7.99 26.63
C LEU A 267 -7.97 8.51 25.75
N ALA A 268 -8.55 7.68 24.87
CA ALA A 268 -9.65 8.05 23.98
C ALA A 268 -10.92 8.57 24.69
N THR A 269 -11.02 8.43 26.01
CA THR A 269 -12.21 8.78 26.81
C THR A 269 -12.37 10.27 27.16
N ASP A 270 -11.31 11.09 27.03
CA ASP A 270 -11.37 12.53 27.30
C ASP A 270 -11.67 13.35 26.02
N ASP A 271 -12.95 13.61 25.77
CA ASP A 271 -13.42 14.32 24.57
C ASP A 271 -12.69 15.65 24.34
N LYS A 272 -12.44 16.45 25.39
CA LYS A 272 -11.84 17.80 25.21
C LYS A 272 -10.38 17.73 24.79
N LYS A 273 -9.59 16.87 25.44
CA LYS A 273 -8.16 16.71 25.08
C LYS A 273 -8.03 16.03 23.72
N PHE A 274 -8.93 15.10 23.41
CA PHE A 274 -8.94 14.44 22.11
C PHE A 274 -9.27 15.41 20.96
N GLU A 275 -10.20 16.35 21.14
CA GLU A 275 -10.44 17.43 20.17
C GLU A 275 -9.18 18.28 19.92
N MET A 276 -8.35 18.52 20.94
CA MET A 276 -7.09 19.24 20.77
C MET A 276 -6.08 18.41 19.96
N VAL A 277 -6.00 17.10 20.19
CA VAL A 277 -5.16 16.18 19.38
C VAL A 277 -5.55 16.27 17.91
N LYS A 278 -6.85 16.16 17.59
CA LYS A 278 -7.35 16.30 16.21
C LYS A 278 -6.98 17.65 15.61
N THR A 279 -7.18 18.72 16.38
CA THR A 279 -6.84 20.09 15.94
C THR A 279 -5.37 20.21 15.55
N TYR A 280 -4.46 19.76 16.41
CA TYR A 280 -3.02 19.83 16.16
C TYR A 280 -2.57 18.92 15.02
N MET A 281 -3.23 17.78 14.81
CA MET A 281 -2.90 16.80 13.78
C MET A 281 -3.53 17.07 12.40
N SER A 282 -4.50 17.98 12.30
CA SER A 282 -5.28 18.29 11.09
C SER A 282 -4.49 18.54 9.78
N ASN A 283 -3.24 18.98 9.88
CA ASN A 283 -2.37 19.28 8.74
C ASN A 283 -1.18 18.32 8.60
N LEU A 284 -1.17 17.21 9.32
CA LEU A 284 -0.12 16.21 9.27
C LEU A 284 -0.56 15.04 8.39
N SER A 285 0.40 14.37 7.75
CA SER A 285 0.18 13.11 7.07
C SER A 285 0.00 11.96 8.07
N HIS A 286 -0.60 10.85 7.61
CA HIS A 286 -0.73 9.62 8.40
C HIS A 286 0.59 9.19 9.05
N SER A 287 1.69 9.23 8.29
CA SER A 287 3.01 8.82 8.77
C SER A 287 3.56 9.76 9.84
N GLU A 288 3.31 11.06 9.72
CA GLU A 288 3.74 12.05 10.72
C GLU A 288 2.97 11.88 12.03
N ILE A 289 1.65 11.67 11.96
CA ILE A 289 0.80 11.42 13.13
C ILE A 289 1.30 10.19 13.89
N ILE A 290 1.45 9.06 13.19
CA ILE A 290 1.95 7.81 13.78
C ILE A 290 3.34 8.01 14.38
N LYS A 291 4.23 8.76 13.72
CA LYS A 291 5.57 9.04 14.23
C LYS A 291 5.54 9.82 15.55
N ILE A 292 4.70 10.85 15.64
CA ILE A 292 4.55 11.66 16.85
C ILE A 292 4.03 10.80 18.00
N ILE A 293 2.97 10.01 17.78
CA ILE A 293 2.38 9.18 18.83
C ILE A 293 3.34 8.06 19.26
N ASN A 294 4.02 7.41 18.31
CA ASN A 294 5.06 6.43 18.62
C ASN A 294 6.17 7.04 19.49
N SER A 295 6.69 8.21 19.10
CA SER A 295 7.77 8.87 19.83
C SER A 295 7.32 9.27 21.25
N ALA A 296 6.11 9.80 21.39
CA ALA A 296 5.50 10.11 22.68
C ALA A 296 5.39 8.85 23.56
N TYR A 297 4.91 7.74 22.99
CA TYR A 297 4.77 6.46 23.70
C TYR A 297 6.13 5.83 24.08
N TYR A 298 7.12 5.90 23.19
CA TYR A 298 8.47 5.42 23.52
C TYR A 298 9.08 6.23 24.66
N ASN A 299 8.87 7.55 24.67
CA ASN A 299 9.36 8.42 25.73
C ASN A 299 8.71 8.11 27.08
N SER A 300 7.42 7.79 27.13
CA SER A 300 6.76 7.40 28.39
C SER A 300 7.31 6.07 28.93
N ILE A 301 7.57 5.09 28.05
CA ILE A 301 8.24 3.83 28.43
C ILE A 301 9.64 4.09 29.00
N ILE A 302 10.44 4.93 28.33
CA ILE A 302 11.80 5.26 28.77
C ILE A 302 11.79 5.94 30.14
N LYS A 303 10.84 6.86 30.36
CA LYS A 303 10.63 7.52 31.66
C LYS A 303 10.02 6.61 32.72
N LYS A 304 9.51 5.44 32.33
CA LYS A 304 8.72 4.53 33.18
C LYS A 304 7.48 5.21 33.77
N SER A 305 6.86 6.08 32.99
CA SER A 305 5.62 6.79 33.35
C SER A 305 4.42 6.19 32.63
N VAL A 306 3.21 6.49 33.12
CA VAL A 306 1.98 6.24 32.37
C VAL A 306 1.99 7.14 31.14
N PHE A 307 1.48 6.63 30.01
CA PHE A 307 1.35 7.39 28.79
C PHE A 307 0.15 8.33 28.90
N GLU A 308 0.38 9.64 28.76
CA GLU A 308 -0.66 10.66 28.91
C GLU A 308 -0.69 11.64 27.73
N TYR A 309 -1.70 12.52 27.68
CA TYR A 309 -1.84 13.52 26.62
C TYR A 309 -0.67 14.51 26.57
N GLU A 310 -0.04 14.76 27.72
CA GLU A 310 1.16 15.57 27.90
C GLU A 310 2.33 15.06 27.04
N ASP A 311 2.49 13.75 26.94
CA ASP A 311 3.50 13.13 26.08
C ASP A 311 3.23 13.46 24.61
N ILE A 312 1.97 13.33 24.17
CA ILE A 312 1.54 13.58 22.78
C ILE A 312 1.74 15.06 22.42
N PHE A 313 1.25 15.97 23.27
CA PHE A 313 1.35 17.41 23.02
C PHE A 313 2.80 17.89 23.08
N SER A 314 3.59 17.41 24.04
CA SER A 314 5.02 17.72 24.13
C SER A 314 5.76 17.26 22.87
N GLU A 315 5.46 16.07 22.37
CA GLU A 315 6.11 15.52 21.19
C GLU A 315 5.67 16.21 19.89
N TYR A 316 4.38 16.54 19.76
CA TYR A 316 3.89 17.37 18.67
C TYR A 316 4.59 18.74 18.64
N PHE A 317 4.74 19.38 19.80
CA PHE A 317 5.40 20.68 19.90
C PHE A 317 6.88 20.60 19.49
N LYS A 318 7.60 19.58 19.95
CA LYS A 318 8.98 19.31 19.53
C LYS A 318 9.08 19.09 18.02
N TYR A 319 8.15 18.30 17.46
CA TYR A 319 8.08 18.01 16.03
C TYR A 319 7.90 19.30 15.23
N LYS A 320 6.89 20.10 15.57
CA LYS A 320 6.56 21.36 14.86
C LYS A 320 7.71 22.37 14.89
N ASN A 321 8.44 22.43 15.99
CA ASN A 321 9.55 23.38 16.18
C ASN A 321 10.93 22.79 15.84
N ASN A 322 11.02 21.59 15.28
CA ASN A 322 12.29 20.90 15.01
C ASN A 322 13.24 20.84 16.22
N ASN A 323 12.69 20.65 17.42
CA ASN A 323 13.42 20.71 18.70
C ASN A 323 14.09 22.06 19.03
N ARG A 324 13.73 23.15 18.34
CA ARG A 324 14.27 24.50 18.56
C ARG A 324 13.20 25.38 19.17
N PHE A 325 13.15 25.40 20.50
CA PHE A 325 12.20 26.19 21.27
C PHE A 325 12.79 26.55 22.63
N LEU A 326 12.26 27.60 23.25
CA LEU A 326 12.55 27.93 24.64
C LEU A 326 11.65 27.10 25.57
N PRO A 327 12.13 26.69 26.76
CA PRO A 327 11.30 25.94 27.72
C PRO A 327 9.97 26.62 28.06
N GLU A 328 9.96 27.96 28.08
CA GLU A 328 8.77 28.78 28.34
C GLU A 328 7.71 28.64 27.25
N GLU A 329 8.12 28.49 25.98
CA GLU A 329 7.20 28.28 24.86
C GLU A 329 6.48 26.93 24.96
N MET A 330 7.18 25.89 25.43
CA MET A 330 6.56 24.58 25.69
C MET A 330 5.55 24.66 26.84
N ILE A 331 5.86 25.41 27.90
CA ILE A 331 4.92 25.62 29.03
C ILE A 331 3.66 26.34 28.55
N LYS A 332 3.83 27.42 27.76
CA LYS A 332 2.72 28.17 27.16
C LYS A 332 1.85 27.26 26.29
N PHE A 333 2.47 26.48 25.40
CA PHE A 333 1.77 25.55 24.53
C PHE A 333 0.98 24.49 25.29
N LEU A 334 1.58 23.81 26.28
CA LEU A 334 0.88 22.78 27.05
C LEU A 334 -0.33 23.36 27.81
N ASN A 335 -0.21 24.59 28.31
CA ASN A 335 -1.32 25.28 28.98
C ASN A 335 -2.44 25.66 27.99
N GLU A 336 -2.10 26.08 26.77
CA GLU A 336 -3.04 26.30 25.67
C GLU A 336 -3.73 25.00 25.23
N SER A 337 -3.04 23.86 25.30
CA SER A 337 -3.59 22.52 25.04
C SER A 337 -4.51 21.98 26.14
N HIS A 338 -4.97 22.84 27.06
CA HIS A 338 -5.81 22.49 28.20
C HIS A 338 -5.19 21.51 29.21
N ILE A 339 -3.86 21.44 29.29
CA ILE A 339 -3.19 20.73 30.38
C ILE A 339 -3.16 21.63 31.63
N PRO A 340 -3.71 21.19 32.78
CA PRO A 340 -3.61 21.89 34.05
C PRO A 340 -2.17 22.22 34.44
N GLN A 341 -1.92 23.44 34.93
CA GLN A 341 -0.59 23.90 35.38
C GLN A 341 0.11 22.96 36.37
N LYS A 342 -0.65 22.27 37.23
CA LYS A 342 -0.11 21.25 38.16
C LYS A 342 0.43 20.03 37.41
N GLN A 343 -0.25 19.57 36.36
CA GLN A 343 0.20 18.48 35.50
C GLN A 343 1.43 18.91 34.70
N ILE A 344 1.45 20.12 34.15
CA ILE A 344 2.63 20.68 33.47
C ILE A 344 3.86 20.71 34.38
N ALA A 345 3.71 21.19 35.61
CA ALA A 345 4.78 21.24 36.61
C ALA A 345 5.34 19.84 36.90
N SER A 346 4.46 18.86 37.09
CA SER A 346 4.85 17.46 37.33
C SER A 346 5.53 16.83 36.11
N TYR A 347 5.03 17.09 34.91
CA TYR A 347 5.53 16.51 33.66
C TYR A 347 6.92 17.02 33.27
N LEU A 348 7.17 18.32 33.50
CA LEU A 348 8.45 18.97 33.19
C LEU A 348 9.45 18.95 34.34
N ASP A 349 9.09 18.38 35.50
CA ASP A 349 9.89 18.37 36.72
C ASP A 349 10.32 19.79 37.18
N ILE A 350 9.36 20.72 37.21
CA ILE A 350 9.56 22.12 37.63
C ILE A 350 8.53 22.55 38.67
N SER A 351 8.81 23.64 39.39
CA SER A 351 7.85 24.19 40.35
C SER A 351 6.64 24.85 39.66
N ILE A 352 5.47 24.78 40.29
CA ILE A 352 4.26 25.51 39.83
C ILE A 352 4.53 27.02 39.70
N ARG A 353 5.43 27.57 40.53
CA ARG A 353 5.83 28.98 40.45
C ARG A 353 6.57 29.27 39.13
N GLN A 354 7.46 28.39 38.68
CA GLN A 354 8.15 28.53 37.40
C GLN A 354 7.15 28.46 36.23
N VAL A 355 6.15 27.56 36.29
CA VAL A 355 5.07 27.50 35.31
C VAL A 355 4.32 28.83 35.24
N ARG A 356 3.88 29.37 36.38
CA ARG A 356 3.17 30.65 36.43
C ARG A 356 4.01 31.83 35.93
N ASN A 357 5.29 31.85 36.27
CA ASN A 357 6.19 32.89 35.79
C ASN A 357 6.29 32.85 34.26
N ALA A 358 6.50 31.67 33.66
CA ALA A 358 6.58 31.49 32.21
C ALA A 358 5.29 31.91 31.48
N LEU A 359 4.12 31.74 32.10
CA LEU A 359 2.83 32.16 31.54
C LEU A 359 2.58 33.67 31.65
N ASN A 360 3.28 34.37 32.55
CA ASN A 360 3.10 35.80 32.79
C ASN A 360 4.11 36.69 32.05
N VAL A 361 5.04 36.10 31.28
CA VAL A 361 5.96 36.85 30.41
C VAL A 361 5.19 37.19 29.12
N GLU A 362 4.69 38.42 29.01
CA GLU A 362 4.13 38.99 27.77
C GLU A 362 5.21 39.15 26.68
#